data_AF-M4C5T2-F1
#
_entry.id   AF-M4C5T2-F1
#
_cell.length_a   1.000
_cell.length_b   1.000
_cell.length_c   1.000
_cell.angle_alpha   90.00
_cell.angle_beta   90.00
_cell.angle_gamma   90.00
#
_symmetry.space_group_name_H-M   'P 1'
#
loop_
_entity.id
_entity.type
_entity.pdbx_description
1 polymer ?
#
loop_
_entity_poly.entity_id
_entity_poly.type
_entity_poly.pdbx_seq_one_letter_code
_entity_poly.pdbx_strand_id
1 'polypeptide(L)'
;MGRLGVKIKRRGKVVQHRKQKLLRKFKTKFVRDPKVQQVWDHNLTTYQNYVKLSLEANPNAHHALRDSIKDAEGSLEALDEARLFEVPDSDFLVERNTKRVANYVSEEETKYLRKLIAKYGEDYTKMARDIKVNNMQWTEQKLRRRCARLALMDANVISLPQGSVGQS
;
A
#
# COMPACT_ATOMS: atom_id res chain seq x y z
N MET A 1 -81.53 20.61 7.83
CA MET A 1 -80.22 21.17 8.25
C MET A 1 -79.09 20.53 7.44
N GLY A 2 -78.88 20.95 6.19
CA GLY A 2 -77.86 20.37 5.31
C GLY A 2 -76.52 21.11 5.45
N ARG A 3 -75.43 20.40 5.79
CA ARG A 3 -74.07 20.92 5.64
C ARG A 3 -73.55 20.54 4.26
N LEU A 4 -73.53 21.49 3.33
CA LEU A 4 -72.85 21.36 2.04
C LEU A 4 -71.33 21.47 2.27
N GLY A 5 -70.65 20.32 2.34
CA GLY A 5 -69.19 20.26 2.38
C GLY A 5 -68.59 20.56 1.01
N VAL A 6 -68.28 21.84 0.73
CA VAL A 6 -67.63 22.23 -0.51
C VAL A 6 -66.16 21.76 -0.48
N LYS A 7 -65.82 20.75 -1.30
CA LYS A 7 -64.40 20.46 -1.61
C LYS A 7 -63.78 21.72 -2.19
N ILE A 8 -62.91 22.38 -1.41
CA ILE A 8 -62.13 23.53 -1.88
C ILE A 8 -61.27 23.06 -3.06
N LYS A 9 -61.72 23.36 -4.29
CA LYS A 9 -60.89 23.22 -5.48
C LYS A 9 -59.79 24.25 -5.34
N ARG A 10 -58.57 23.81 -5.01
CA ARG A 10 -57.37 24.65 -4.96
C ARG A 10 -57.06 25.15 -6.39
N ARG A 11 -57.74 26.19 -6.85
CA ARG A 11 -57.45 26.88 -8.11
C ARG A 11 -56.13 27.66 -7.92
N GLY A 12 -55.17 27.47 -8.82
CA GLY A 12 -53.88 28.17 -8.80
C GLY A 12 -52.70 27.42 -8.18
N LYS A 13 -52.82 26.14 -7.80
CA LYS A 13 -51.64 25.35 -7.42
C LYS A 13 -50.90 24.91 -8.69
N VAL A 14 -49.76 25.53 -8.97
CA VAL A 14 -48.81 25.06 -9.99
C VAL A 14 -48.42 23.63 -9.64
N VAL A 15 -48.58 22.69 -10.59
CA VAL A 15 -48.16 21.29 -10.40
C VAL A 15 -46.66 21.28 -10.21
N GLN A 16 -46.20 21.06 -8.97
CA GLN A 16 -44.79 20.93 -8.67
C GLN A 16 -44.33 19.50 -9.01
N HIS A 17 -43.75 19.31 -10.19
CA HIS A 17 -42.98 18.11 -10.49
C HIS A 17 -41.66 18.16 -9.71
N ARG A 18 -41.60 17.51 -8.55
CA ARG A 18 -40.31 17.27 -7.89
C ARG A 18 -39.50 16.33 -8.77
N LYS A 19 -38.36 16.80 -9.28
CA LYS A 19 -37.33 15.94 -9.91
C LYS A 19 -36.63 15.11 -8.82
N GLN A 20 -37.37 14.25 -8.12
CA GLN A 20 -36.74 13.24 -7.30
C GLN A 20 -36.06 12.26 -8.25
N LYS A 21 -34.73 12.39 -8.37
CA LYS A 21 -33.94 11.36 -9.04
C LYS A 21 -34.26 10.07 -8.31
N LEU A 22 -34.77 9.07 -9.04
CA LEU A 22 -34.88 7.73 -8.49
C LEU A 22 -33.50 7.40 -7.91
N LEU A 23 -33.40 7.17 -6.60
CA LEU A 23 -32.17 6.69 -5.99
C LEU A 23 -31.85 5.41 -6.74
N ARG A 24 -30.87 5.43 -7.64
CA ARG A 24 -30.37 4.23 -8.29
C ARG A 24 -29.68 3.44 -7.18
N LYS A 25 -30.46 2.64 -6.45
CA LYS A 25 -30.02 1.90 -5.27
C LYS A 25 -28.83 1.00 -5.58
N PHE A 26 -28.67 0.61 -6.85
CA PHE A 26 -27.59 -0.26 -7.32
C PHE A 26 -26.90 0.38 -8.53
N LYS A 27 -26.02 1.34 -8.29
CA LYS A 27 -24.97 1.69 -9.24
C LYS A 27 -23.67 1.07 -8.72
N THR A 28 -23.40 -0.18 -9.06
CA THR A 28 -22.05 -0.75 -8.94
C THR A 28 -21.21 -0.16 -10.06
N LYS A 29 -20.77 1.08 -9.88
CA LYS A 29 -19.96 1.79 -10.88
C LYS A 29 -18.62 2.15 -10.29
N PHE A 30 -17.82 1.14 -9.95
CA PHE A 30 -16.37 1.31 -9.99
C PHE A 30 -15.63 -0.03 -9.92
N VAL A 31 -15.25 -0.56 -11.08
CA VAL A 31 -14.13 -1.50 -11.20
C VAL A 31 -12.97 -0.68 -11.74
N ARG A 32 -11.92 -0.48 -10.94
CA ARG A 32 -10.81 0.42 -11.27
C ARG A 32 -9.85 -0.17 -12.29
N ASP A 33 -9.69 -1.49 -12.26
CA ASP A 33 -8.79 -2.21 -13.15
C ASP A 33 -9.43 -2.34 -14.55
N PRO A 34 -8.76 -1.83 -15.62
CA PRO A 34 -9.26 -1.95 -16.99
C PRO A 34 -9.53 -3.39 -17.43
N LYS A 35 -8.72 -4.36 -16.98
CA LYS A 35 -8.85 -5.75 -17.38
C LYS A 35 -10.06 -6.42 -16.74
N VAL A 36 -10.28 -6.15 -15.45
CA VAL A 36 -11.48 -6.62 -14.75
C VAL A 36 -12.73 -5.95 -15.34
N GLN A 37 -12.65 -4.67 -15.72
CA GLN A 37 -13.77 -3.95 -16.33
C GLN A 37 -14.26 -4.58 -17.65
N GLN A 38 -13.36 -5.15 -18.46
CA GLN A 38 -13.73 -5.82 -19.71
C GLN A 38 -14.57 -7.09 -19.48
N VAL A 39 -14.30 -7.82 -18.40
CA VAL A 39 -14.95 -9.11 -18.10
C VAL A 39 -16.16 -8.94 -17.17
N TRP A 40 -16.29 -7.78 -16.52
CA TRP A 40 -17.31 -7.48 -15.53
C TRP A 40 -18.72 -7.33 -16.13
N ASP A 41 -19.64 -8.21 -15.74
CA ASP A 41 -21.04 -8.12 -16.17
C ASP A 41 -21.86 -7.29 -15.18
N HIS A 42 -22.49 -6.23 -15.66
CA HIS A 42 -23.29 -5.32 -14.83
C HIS A 42 -24.66 -5.87 -14.47
N ASN A 43 -25.10 -6.95 -15.11
CA ASN A 43 -26.37 -7.62 -14.82
C ASN A 43 -26.22 -8.66 -13.70
N LEU A 44 -24.99 -9.08 -13.40
CA LEU A 44 -24.68 -10.04 -12.36
C LEU A 44 -24.38 -9.34 -11.03
N THR A 45 -24.55 -10.08 -9.93
CA THR A 45 -24.11 -9.62 -8.62
C THR A 45 -22.57 -9.66 -8.52
N THR A 46 -21.99 -8.86 -7.63
CA THR A 46 -20.54 -8.88 -7.35
C THR A 46 -20.04 -10.29 -7.05
N TYR A 47 -20.81 -11.07 -6.28
CA TYR A 47 -20.49 -12.46 -5.94
C TYR A 47 -20.38 -13.34 -7.20
N GLN A 48 -21.38 -13.27 -8.08
CA GLN A 48 -21.40 -14.04 -9.33
C GLN A 48 -20.24 -13.65 -10.25
N ASN A 49 -19.93 -12.35 -10.34
CA ASN A 49 -18.78 -11.87 -11.11
C ASN A 49 -17.44 -12.36 -10.56
N TYR A 50 -17.27 -12.37 -9.24
CA TYR A 50 -16.07 -12.91 -8.61
C TYR A 50 -15.91 -14.40 -8.88
N VAL A 51 -16.97 -15.19 -8.71
CA VAL A 51 -16.94 -16.62 -9.05
C VAL A 51 -16.59 -16.84 -10.54
N LYS A 52 -17.15 -16.03 -11.45
CA LYS A 52 -16.83 -16.08 -12.89
C LYS A 52 -15.36 -15.77 -13.18
N LEU A 53 -14.74 -14.88 -12.41
CA LEU A 53 -13.32 -14.55 -12.47
C LEU A 53 -12.44 -15.53 -11.69
N SER A 54 -13.02 -16.61 -11.13
CA SER A 54 -12.34 -17.53 -10.22
C SER A 54 -11.73 -16.84 -8.99
N LEU A 55 -12.32 -15.71 -8.60
CA LEU A 55 -11.98 -14.96 -7.39
C LEU A 55 -12.89 -15.36 -6.25
N GLU A 56 -12.34 -15.37 -5.04
CA GLU A 56 -13.11 -15.67 -3.85
C GLU A 56 -13.93 -14.45 -3.42
N ALA A 57 -15.25 -14.64 -3.31
CA ALA A 57 -16.14 -13.53 -3.04
C ALA A 57 -16.24 -13.13 -1.56
N ASN A 58 -15.90 -14.05 -0.66
CA ASN A 58 -15.82 -13.79 0.77
C ASN A 58 -14.51 -14.36 1.33
N PRO A 59 -13.44 -13.56 1.45
CA PRO A 59 -12.14 -14.04 1.91
C PRO A 59 -12.20 -14.58 3.36
N ASN A 60 -13.12 -14.08 4.18
CA ASN A 60 -13.26 -14.50 5.57
C ASN A 60 -14.03 -15.83 5.73
N ALA A 61 -14.63 -16.36 4.66
CA ALA A 61 -15.34 -17.63 4.68
C ALA A 61 -14.40 -18.85 4.55
N HIS A 62 -13.12 -18.64 4.26
CA HIS A 62 -12.14 -19.71 4.09
C HIS A 62 -11.76 -20.35 5.44
N HIS A 63 -12.65 -21.19 5.96
CA HIS A 63 -12.51 -21.84 7.27
C HIS A 63 -11.19 -22.61 7.40
N ALA A 64 -10.73 -23.25 6.33
CA ALA A 64 -9.48 -24.02 6.33
C ALA A 64 -8.24 -23.18 6.69
N LEU A 65 -8.17 -21.90 6.27
CA LEU A 65 -7.07 -21.00 6.65
C LEU A 65 -7.19 -20.54 8.11
N ARG A 66 -8.41 -20.37 8.59
CA ARG A 66 -8.65 -19.96 9.97
C ARG A 66 -8.38 -21.11 10.93
N ASP A 67 -8.79 -22.31 10.56
CA ASP A 67 -8.61 -23.53 11.35
C ASP A 67 -7.14 -23.97 11.35
N SER A 68 -6.39 -23.76 10.25
CA SER A 68 -4.93 -23.96 10.25
C SER A 68 -4.17 -23.02 11.20
N ILE A 69 -4.74 -21.86 11.55
CA ILE A 69 -4.12 -20.89 12.46
C ILE A 69 -4.62 -21.06 13.91
N LYS A 70 -5.83 -21.57 14.12
CA LYS A 70 -6.43 -21.72 15.46
C LYS A 70 -5.65 -22.66 16.38
N ASP A 71 -5.10 -23.74 15.83
CA ASP A 71 -4.26 -24.68 16.59
C ASP A 71 -2.80 -24.20 16.69
N ALA A 72 -2.47 -23.05 16.08
CA ALA A 72 -1.16 -22.41 16.18
C ALA A 72 -1.05 -21.48 17.40
N GLU A 73 -1.78 -21.77 18.48
CA GLU A 73 -1.47 -21.21 19.80
C GLU A 73 -0.20 -21.89 20.34
N GLY A 74 0.96 -21.33 19.99
CA GLY A 74 2.21 -21.59 20.71
C GLY A 74 3.25 -22.50 20.03
N SER A 75 3.52 -22.34 18.73
CA SER A 75 4.77 -22.84 18.15
C SER A 75 5.14 -22.07 16.87
N LEU A 76 5.39 -20.76 16.97
CA LEU A 76 6.33 -20.13 16.04
C LEU A 76 7.79 -20.49 16.40
N GLU A 77 8.03 -21.02 17.60
CA GLU A 77 9.38 -21.32 18.11
C GLU A 77 9.85 -22.76 17.81
N ALA A 78 8.97 -23.74 17.54
CA ALA A 78 9.37 -25.16 17.55
C ALA A 78 9.18 -25.96 16.24
N LEU A 79 8.47 -25.45 15.22
CA LEU A 79 8.13 -26.28 14.04
C LEU A 79 8.58 -25.76 12.67
N ASP A 80 9.03 -24.50 12.54
CA ASP A 80 9.22 -23.90 11.22
C ASP A 80 10.48 -23.04 11.01
N GLU A 81 11.49 -23.08 11.88
CA GLU A 81 12.79 -22.43 11.56
C GLU A 81 13.43 -22.98 10.27
N ALA A 82 13.13 -24.23 9.89
CA ALA A 82 13.63 -24.86 8.66
C ALA A 82 12.64 -24.83 7.48
N ARG A 83 11.42 -24.30 7.67
CA ARG A 83 10.32 -24.32 6.69
C ARG A 83 9.62 -22.98 6.52
N LEU A 84 10.03 -21.96 7.26
CA LEU A 84 10.04 -20.59 6.80
C LEU A 84 10.94 -20.54 5.56
N PHE A 85 10.45 -21.02 4.43
CA PHE A 85 10.82 -20.42 3.16
C PHE A 85 10.73 -18.92 3.40
N GLU A 86 11.77 -18.16 3.07
CA GLU A 86 11.63 -16.73 2.85
C GLU A 86 10.55 -16.61 1.78
N VAL A 87 9.28 -16.53 2.20
CA VAL A 87 8.19 -16.11 1.34
C VAL A 87 8.62 -14.71 0.98
N PRO A 88 9.08 -14.48 -0.25
CA PRO A 88 9.48 -13.16 -0.64
C PRO A 88 8.23 -12.31 -0.41
N ASP A 89 8.33 -11.23 0.37
CA ASP A 89 7.20 -10.34 0.64
C ASP A 89 6.38 -10.19 -0.65
N SER A 90 5.06 -10.19 -0.59
CA SER A 90 4.19 -10.07 -1.78
C SER A 90 4.61 -8.94 -2.76
N ASP A 91 5.44 -8.02 -2.29
CA ASP A 91 6.31 -7.07 -2.99
C ASP A 91 7.25 -7.64 -4.08
N PHE A 92 7.50 -8.94 -4.18
CA PHE A 92 8.24 -9.55 -5.29
C PHE A 92 7.35 -9.89 -6.49
N LEU A 93 6.06 -10.17 -6.25
CA LEU A 93 5.06 -10.43 -7.31
C LEU A 93 4.47 -9.13 -7.87
N VAL A 94 4.59 -8.04 -7.12
CA VAL A 94 4.22 -6.71 -7.58
C VAL A 94 5.49 -6.02 -8.05
N GLU A 95 5.58 -5.71 -9.35
CA GLU A 95 6.62 -4.82 -9.84
C GLU A 95 6.68 -3.58 -8.94
N ARG A 96 7.85 -3.34 -8.33
CA ARG A 96 8.07 -2.16 -7.50
C ARG A 96 7.55 -0.97 -8.27
N ASN A 97 6.62 -0.22 -7.69
CA ASN A 97 5.98 0.90 -8.37
C ASN A 97 7.06 1.77 -9.02
N THR A 98 7.15 1.74 -10.35
CA THR A 98 8.21 2.38 -11.13
C THR A 98 8.23 3.91 -10.95
N LYS A 99 7.14 4.47 -10.43
CA LYS A 99 7.03 5.89 -10.07
C LYS A 99 7.61 6.21 -8.69
N ARG A 100 7.92 5.22 -7.85
CA ARG A 100 8.59 5.48 -6.58
C ARG A 100 10.02 5.90 -6.88
N VAL A 101 10.33 7.13 -6.51
CA VAL A 101 11.68 7.69 -6.66
C VAL A 101 12.66 6.87 -5.81
N ALA A 102 13.88 6.69 -6.33
CA ALA A 102 14.95 6.05 -5.60
C ALA A 102 15.20 6.73 -4.24
N ASN A 103 15.70 5.98 -3.27
CA ASN A 103 16.01 6.51 -1.95
C ASN A 103 17.00 7.68 -2.08
N TYR A 104 16.58 8.89 -1.71
CA TYR A 104 17.45 10.06 -1.76
C TYR A 104 18.23 10.25 -0.45
N VAL A 105 19.52 10.59 -0.56
CA VAL A 105 20.38 11.01 0.55
C VAL A 105 20.95 12.37 0.21
N SER A 106 20.85 13.34 1.15
CA SER A 106 21.42 14.67 0.94
C SER A 106 22.95 14.60 0.85
N GLU A 107 23.57 15.51 0.09
CA GLU A 107 25.03 15.62 0.00
C GLU A 107 25.69 15.88 1.36
N GLU A 108 25.06 16.72 2.19
CA GLU A 108 25.56 17.05 3.53
C GLU A 108 25.49 15.82 4.45
N GLU A 109 24.39 15.09 4.38
CA GLU A 109 24.20 13.84 5.11
C GLU A 109 25.25 12.80 4.68
N THR A 110 25.54 12.73 3.39
CA THR A 110 26.56 11.84 2.84
C THR A 110 27.95 12.20 3.36
N LYS A 111 28.33 13.48 3.34
CA LYS A 111 29.61 13.96 3.89
C LYS A 111 29.73 13.64 5.38
N TYR A 112 28.65 13.84 6.13
CA TYR A 112 28.57 13.54 7.55
C TYR A 112 28.77 12.05 7.85
N LEU A 113 28.01 11.18 7.16
CA LEU A 113 28.10 9.72 7.32
C LEU A 113 29.47 9.18 6.89
N ARG A 114 30.05 9.69 5.80
CA ARG A 114 31.40 9.32 5.37
C ARG A 114 32.45 9.63 6.43
N LYS A 115 32.33 10.75 7.14
CA LYS A 115 33.25 11.10 8.24
C LYS A 115 33.14 10.10 9.40
N LEU A 116 31.93 9.65 9.73
CA LEU A 116 31.70 8.64 10.77
C LEU A 116 32.23 7.26 10.36
N ILE A 117 31.95 6.83 9.13
CA ILE A 117 32.41 5.56 8.57
C ILE A 117 33.93 5.54 8.47
N ALA A 118 34.58 6.63 8.03
CA ALA A 118 36.03 6.71 7.95
C ALA A 118 36.73 6.58 9.31
N LYS A 119 36.07 6.98 10.41
CA LYS A 119 36.65 6.93 11.76
C LYS A 119 36.36 5.62 12.51
N TYR A 120 35.17 5.06 12.34
CA TYR A 120 34.67 3.93 13.15
C TYR A 120 34.32 2.68 12.35
N GLY A 121 34.30 2.73 11.02
CA GLY A 121 33.93 1.59 10.16
C GLY A 121 32.49 1.16 10.35
N GLU A 122 32.27 -0.02 10.95
CA GLU A 122 30.94 -0.59 11.20
C GLU A 122 30.54 -0.57 12.70
N ASP A 123 31.37 0.02 13.56
CA ASP A 123 31.12 0.07 15.01
C ASP A 123 30.11 1.18 15.39
N TYR A 124 28.82 0.93 15.20
CA TYR A 124 27.76 1.92 15.46
C TYR A 124 27.64 2.36 16.92
N THR A 125 27.97 1.49 17.88
CA THR A 125 27.95 1.82 19.32
C THR A 125 28.97 2.90 19.66
N LYS A 126 30.16 2.86 19.04
CA LYS A 126 31.21 3.87 19.21
C LYS A 126 30.86 5.16 18.47
N MET A 127 30.29 5.06 17.27
CA MET A 127 29.81 6.23 16.52
C MET A 127 28.75 7.03 17.29
N ALA A 128 27.79 6.33 17.91
CA ALA A 128 26.73 6.98 18.67
C ALA A 128 27.27 7.76 19.88
N ARG A 129 28.32 7.23 20.53
CA ARG A 129 28.96 7.84 21.71
C ARG A 129 29.90 9.00 21.38
N ASP A 130 30.35 9.15 20.14
CA ASP A 130 31.28 10.22 19.76
C ASP A 130 30.55 11.56 19.54
N ILE A 131 30.39 12.33 20.62
CA ILE A 131 29.71 13.63 20.62
C ILE A 131 30.34 14.63 19.65
N LYS A 132 31.64 14.50 19.33
CA LYS A 132 32.38 15.47 18.49
C LYS A 132 32.23 15.22 17.00
N VAL A 133 32.00 13.98 16.59
CA VAL A 133 31.79 13.63 15.17
C VAL A 133 30.32 13.39 14.91
N ASN A 134 29.60 12.79 15.86
CA ASN A 134 28.14 12.67 15.84
C ASN A 134 27.48 13.92 16.45
N ASN A 135 27.71 15.09 15.86
CA ASN A 135 27.18 16.36 16.38
C ASN A 135 25.67 16.36 16.57
N MET A 136 24.94 15.60 15.74
CA MET A 136 23.48 15.49 15.84
C MET A 136 23.00 14.44 16.84
N GLN A 137 23.92 13.79 17.57
CA GLN A 137 23.66 12.79 18.58
C GLN A 137 22.67 11.71 18.11
N TRP A 138 22.84 11.24 16.87
CA TRP A 138 21.97 10.20 16.33
C TRP A 138 22.14 8.89 17.10
N THR A 139 21.02 8.23 17.34
CA THR A 139 20.98 6.90 17.97
C THR A 139 21.63 5.86 17.07
N GLU A 140 22.11 4.77 17.67
CA GLU A 140 22.76 3.66 16.97
C GLU A 140 21.90 3.12 15.81
N GLN A 141 20.61 2.89 16.06
CA GLN A 141 19.69 2.39 15.05
C GLN A 141 19.52 3.36 13.87
N LYS A 142 19.53 4.67 14.15
CA LYS A 142 19.42 5.71 13.12
C LYS A 142 20.68 5.76 12.25
N LEU A 143 21.86 5.63 12.87
CA LEU A 143 23.14 5.52 12.17
C LEU A 143 23.18 4.27 11.29
N ARG A 144 22.80 3.11 11.82
CA ARG A 144 22.76 1.84 11.06
C ARG A 144 21.89 1.96 9.82
N ARG A 145 20.65 2.48 9.95
CA ARG A 145 19.73 2.64 8.81
C ARG A 145 20.27 3.62 7.76
N ARG A 146 20.93 4.70 8.18
CA ARG A 146 21.47 5.72 7.27
C ARG A 146 22.74 5.26 6.56
N CYS A 147 23.66 4.59 7.28
CA CYS A 147 24.84 3.96 6.67
C CYS A 147 24.43 2.88 5.66
N ALA A 148 23.45 2.02 5.99
CA ALA A 148 22.93 1.02 5.05
C ALA A 148 22.35 1.66 3.78
N ARG A 149 21.61 2.78 3.93
CA ARG A 149 21.08 3.53 2.79
C ARG A 149 22.20 4.13 1.93
N LEU A 150 23.24 4.66 2.56
CA LEU A 150 24.41 5.21 1.85
C LEU A 150 25.15 4.10 1.07
N ALA A 151 25.39 2.95 1.70
CA ALA A 151 26.02 1.81 1.03
C ALA A 151 25.20 1.32 -0.18
N LEU A 152 23.87 1.32 -0.10
CA LEU A 152 23.00 1.00 -1.23
C LEU A 152 23.11 2.04 -2.35
N MET A 153 23.19 3.33 -2.01
CA MET A 153 23.43 4.38 -3.01
C MET A 153 24.78 4.21 -3.71
N ASP A 154 25.85 3.96 -2.95
CA ASP A 154 27.19 3.77 -3.51
C ASP A 154 27.24 2.50 -4.39
N ALA A 155 26.61 1.39 -3.98
CA ALA A 155 26.51 0.17 -4.79
C ALA A 155 25.70 0.39 -6.09
N ASN A 156 24.61 1.15 -6.03
CA ASN A 156 23.83 1.53 -7.21
C ASN A 156 24.64 2.43 -8.16
N VAL A 157 25.50 3.32 -7.63
CA VAL A 157 26.41 4.13 -8.44
C VAL A 157 27.48 3.26 -9.11
N ILE A 158 28.02 2.24 -8.42
CA ILE A 158 29.04 1.33 -8.96
C ILE A 158 28.47 0.43 -10.07
N SER A 159 27.21 0.01 -9.95
CA SER A 159 26.52 -0.87 -10.92
C SER A 159 25.97 -0.14 -12.15
N LEU A 160 25.93 1.19 -12.16
CA LEU A 160 25.65 1.97 -13.37
C LEU A 160 26.94 2.00 -14.21
N PRO A 161 26.98 1.35 -15.40
CA PRO A 161 28.15 1.44 -16.26
C PRO A 161 28.35 2.91 -16.65
N GLN A 162 29.54 3.43 -16.37
CA GLN A 162 30.03 4.74 -16.80
C GLN A 162 30.21 4.73 -18.33
N GLY A 163 29.12 4.73 -19.08
CA GLY A 163 29.15 4.38 -20.50
C GLY A 163 27.84 4.66 -21.25
N SER A 164 27.25 5.84 -21.06
CA SER A 164 26.35 6.42 -22.06
C SER A 164 26.66 7.90 -22.24
N VAL A 165 27.94 8.20 -22.48
CA VAL A 165 28.35 9.46 -23.09
C VAL A 165 28.11 9.30 -24.60
N GLY A 166 27.09 9.98 -25.09
CA GLY A 166 26.95 10.43 -26.48
C GLY A 166 27.04 9.38 -27.58
N GLN A 167 25.89 9.04 -28.17
CA GLN A 167 25.75 9.10 -29.62
C GLN A 167 24.45 9.80 -29.97
N SER A 168 24.59 10.66 -30.97
CA SER A 168 23.65 11.65 -31.51
C SER A 168 22.36 11.05 -32.08
#